data_AF-A0A524ALC4-F1
#
_entry.id   AF-A0A524ALC4-F1
#
_cell.length_a   1.000
_cell.length_b   1.000
_cell.length_c   1.000
_cell.angle_alpha   90.00
_cell.angle_beta   90.00
_cell.angle_gamma   90.00
#
_symmetry.space_group_name_H-M   'P 1'
#
loop_
_entity.id
_entity.type
_entity.pdbx_description
1 polymer ?
#
loop_
_entity_poly.entity_id
_entity_poly.type
_entity_poly.pdbx_seq_one_letter_code
_entity_poly.pdbx_strand_id
1 'polypeptide(L)' 'KSDGTVVATGYNGYGQCNVGDWMDITQVAAGLGHTVGLSFNGSVVATGLNNAEQCEVGDW' A
#
# COMPACT_ATOMS: atom_id res chain seq x y z
N LYS A 1 12.08 3.73 0.00
CA LYS A 1 13.41 4.39 -0.08
C LYS A 1 13.92 4.61 1.34
N SER A 2 15.16 5.05 1.57
CA SER A 2 15.64 5.33 2.93
C SER A 2 14.90 6.47 3.64
N ASP A 3 14.15 7.29 2.89
CA ASP A 3 13.30 8.38 3.40
C ASP A 3 11.86 7.94 3.77
N GLY A 4 11.56 6.64 3.75
CA GLY A 4 10.21 6.12 4.05
C GLY A 4 9.17 6.30 2.94
N THR A 5 9.51 6.91 1.81
CA THR A 5 8.61 7.04 0.65
C THR A 5 8.60 5.78 -0.22
N VAL A 6 7.48 5.54 -0.91
CA VAL A 6 7.27 4.42 -1.83
C VAL A 6 7.05 4.95 -3.24
N VAL A 7 7.54 4.21 -4.23
CA VAL A 7 7.24 4.45 -5.65
C VAL A 7 6.74 3.13 -6.24
N ALA A 8 5.64 3.17 -6.97
CA ALA A 8 5.06 2.02 -7.65
C ALA A 8 4.90 2.32 -9.14
N THR A 9 5.09 1.29 -9.97
CA THR A 9 4.90 1.36 -11.43
C THR A 9 4.33 0.05 -11.95
N GLY A 10 3.63 0.09 -13.07
CA GLY A 10 2.99 -1.07 -13.69
C GLY A 10 1.50 -0.84 -14.00
N TYR A 11 0.77 -1.93 -14.14
CA TYR A 11 -0.69 -1.87 -14.27
C TYR A 11 -1.27 -1.18 -13.03
N ASN A 12 -2.21 -0.25 -13.23
CA ASN A 12 -2.85 0.53 -12.15
C ASN A 12 -4.38 0.57 -12.26
N GLY A 13 -5.02 -0.39 -12.92
CA GLY A 13 -6.47 -0.35 -13.17
C GLY A 13 -7.35 -0.40 -11.92
N TYR A 14 -6.82 -0.85 -10.78
CA TYR A 14 -7.51 -0.81 -9.49
C TYR A 14 -6.91 0.22 -8.52
N GLY A 15 -5.93 1.02 -8.95
CA GLY A 15 -5.23 1.96 -8.07
C GLY A 15 -4.09 1.35 -7.25
N GLN A 16 -3.66 0.11 -7.51
CA GLN A 16 -2.57 -0.55 -6.77
C GLN A 16 -1.21 0.18 -6.79
N CYS A 17 -1.01 1.16 -7.67
CA CYS A 17 0.16 2.03 -7.70
C CYS A 17 -0.06 3.39 -7.01
N ASN A 18 -1.24 3.67 -6.47
CA ASN A 18 -1.58 4.92 -5.80
C ASN A 18 -0.98 4.96 -4.37
N VAL A 19 0.35 4.99 -4.30
CA VAL A 19 1.16 4.99 -3.07
C VAL A 19 1.73 6.37 -2.73
N GLY A 20 1.31 7.42 -3.45
CA GLY A 20 1.91 8.76 -3.38
C GLY A 20 1.80 9.43 -2.00
N ASP A 21 0.77 9.07 -1.24
CA ASP A 21 0.50 9.63 0.09
C ASP A 21 1.06 8.75 1.23
N TRP A 22 1.75 7.66 0.89
CA TRP A 22 2.31 6.75 1.89
C TRP A 22 3.61 7.30 2.47
N MET A 23 3.69 7.30 3.80
CA MET A 23 4.79 7.85 4.58
C MET A 23 5.30 6.83 5.60
N ASP A 24 6.57 6.99 5.99
CA ASP A 24 7.22 6.19 7.03
C ASP A 24 7.16 4.67 6.77
N ILE A 25 7.12 4.25 5.50
CA ILE A 25 6.97 2.84 5.13
C ILE A 25 8.30 2.11 5.28
N THR A 26 8.27 1.00 6.01
CA THR A 26 9.43 0.12 6.28
C THR A 26 9.42 -1.14 5.43
N GLN A 27 8.24 -1.65 5.06
CA GLN A 27 8.08 -2.85 4.25
C GLN A 27 6.89 -2.68 3.28
N VAL A 28 6.98 -3.34 2.12
CA VAL A 28 5.95 -3.34 1.08
C VAL A 28 5.76 -4.76 0.57
N ALA A 29 4.50 -5.16 0.36
CA ALA A 29 4.12 -6.37 -0.35
C ALA A 29 3.14 -6.03 -1.48
N ALA A 30 3.31 -6.67 -2.64
CA ALA A 30 2.43 -6.48 -3.80
C ALA A 30 1.75 -7.80 -4.18
N GLY A 31 0.43 -7.78 -4.25
CA GLY A 31 -0.42 -8.86 -4.75
C GLY A 31 -0.88 -8.62 -6.19
N LEU A 32 -1.81 -9.46 -6.67
CA LEU A 32 -2.29 -9.40 -8.06
C LEU A 32 -3.02 -8.09 -8.40
N GLY A 33 -3.71 -7.49 -7.42
CA GLY A 33 -4.49 -6.27 -7.61
C GLY A 33 -4.39 -5.28 -6.46
N HIS A 34 -3.52 -5.51 -5.48
CA HIS A 34 -3.35 -4.64 -4.32
C HIS A 34 -1.89 -4.53 -3.90
N THR A 35 -1.57 -3.46 -3.20
CA THR A 35 -0.28 -3.21 -2.56
C THR A 35 -0.53 -2.90 -1.10
N VAL A 36 0.30 -3.43 -0.20
CA VAL A 36 0.24 -3.21 1.25
C VAL A 36 1.58 -2.65 1.74
N GLY A 37 1.53 -1.68 2.64
CA GLY A 37 2.69 -1.08 3.29
C GLY A 37 2.60 -1.18 4.81
N LEU A 38 3.72 -1.50 5.46
CA LEU A 38 3.88 -1.43 6.91
C LEU A 38 4.64 -0.16 7.29
N SER A 39 4.01 0.70 8.07
CA SER A 39 4.64 1.91 8.60
C SER A 39 5.55 1.60 9.79
N PHE A 40 6.53 2.47 10.05
CA PHE A 40 7.46 2.37 11.18
C PHE A 40 6.76 2.35 12.54
N ASN A 41 5.59 2.98 12.64
CA ASN A 41 4.78 2.98 13.86
C ASN A 41 3.93 1.70 14.05
N GLY A 42 4.02 0.73 13.15
CA GLY A 42 3.26 -0.51 13.17
C GLY A 42 1.91 -0.47 12.45
N SER A 43 1.45 0.70 11.98
CA SER A 43 0.21 0.82 11.20
C SER A 43 0.37 0.24 9.80
N VAL A 44 -0.73 -0.26 9.24
CA VAL A 44 -0.80 -0.81 7.88
C VAL A 44 -1.58 0.13 6.97
N VAL A 45 -1.11 0.27 5.73
CA VAL A 45 -1.82 0.97 4.65
C VAL A 45 -1.95 0.03 3.45
N ALA A 46 -3.06 0.15 2.71
CA ALA A 46 -3.31 -0.67 1.53
C ALA A 46 -3.95 0.15 0.42
N THR A 47 -3.68 -0.22 -0.84
CA THR A 47 -4.27 0.41 -2.03
C THR A 47 -4.46 -0.62 -3.14
N GLY A 48 -5.49 -0.46 -3.96
CA GLY A 48 -5.81 -1.35 -5.06
C GLY A 48 -7.25 -1.88 -5.03
N LEU A 49 -7.43 -3.09 -5.57
CA LEU A 49 -8.69 -3.81 -5.62
C LEU A 49 -9.25 -3.99 -4.21
N ASN A 50 -10.47 -3.50 -4.02
CA ASN A 50 -11.14 -3.49 -2.73
C ASN A 50 -12.60 -3.98 -2.82
N ASN A 51 -12.92 -4.86 -3.77
CA ASN A 51 -14.29 -5.36 -3.97
C ASN A 51 -14.74 -6.34 -2.87
N ALA A 52 -13.82 -6.83 -2.05
CA ALA A 52 -14.07 -7.71 -0.93
C ALA A 52 -13.30 -7.22 0.30
N GLU A 53 -13.21 -5.90 0.47
CA GLU A 53 -12.65 -5.24 1.67
C GLU A 53 -11.16 -5.56 1.93
N GLN A 54 -10.41 -5.96 0.89
CA GLN A 54 -9.01 -6.34 1.02
C GLN A 54 -8.09 -5.18 1.46
N CYS A 55 -8.52 -3.94 1.27
CA CYS A 55 -7.78 -2.74 1.67
C CYS A 55 -8.33 -2.10 2.97
N GLU A 56 -9.36 -2.67 3.59
CA GLU A 56 -9.91 -2.18 4.86
C GLU A 56 -9.05 -2.65 6.04
N VAL A 57 -7.91 -1.98 6.21
CA VAL A 57 -6.87 -2.30 7.22
C VAL A 57 -6.90 -1.39 8.45
N GLY A 58 -7.90 -0.50 8.56
CA GLY A 58 -7.95 0.53 9.59
C GLY A 58 -8.13 0.01 11.02
N ASP A 59 -8.65 -1.21 11.18
CA ASP A 59 -8.98 -1.82 12.47
C ASP A 59 -7.94 -2.86 12.94
N TRP A 60 -6.76 -2.93 12.30
CA TRP A 60 -5.73 -3.93 12.59
C TRP A 60 -4.79 -3.53 13.74
#